data_AF-A0A838GMS4-F1
#
_entry.id   AF-A0A838GMS4-F1
#
_cell.length_a   1.000
_cell.length_b   1.000
_cell.length_c   1.000
_cell.angle_alpha   90.00
_cell.angle_beta   90.00
_cell.angle_gamma   90.00
#
_symmetry.space_group_name_H-M   'P 1'
#
loop_
_entity.id
_entity.type
_entity.pdbx_description
1 polymer ?
#
loop_
_entity_poly.entity_id
_entity_poly.type
_entity_poly.pdbx_seq_one_letter_code
_entity_poly.pdbx_strand_id
1 'polypeptide(L)'
;MDDVRKVRLERVTSNRFGRRRGGRHAIYMHIGAPKTGTTFLQRVLWRNRDRLRQAGVCYPGETFGAHVHAAFDLRAAGFHGHRDPAVEGGWARLVEACREWDGPSIISQELFSPASPEQVDTA
;
A
#
# COMPACT_ATOMS: atom_id res chain seq x y z
N MET A 1 -39.61 41.54 -17.43
CA MET A 1 -38.17 41.90 -17.37
C MET A 1 -37.65 41.26 -16.10
N ASP A 2 -36.88 40.20 -16.29
CA ASP A 2 -36.87 38.99 -15.46
C ASP A 2 -36.09 39.09 -14.15
N ASP A 3 -36.68 38.59 -13.07
CA ASP A 3 -36.08 38.41 -11.75
C ASP A 3 -35.31 37.08 -11.72
N VAL A 4 -34.03 37.12 -12.12
CA VAL A 4 -33.13 35.97 -12.07
C VAL A 4 -32.41 35.95 -10.71
N ARG A 5 -32.95 35.15 -9.80
CA ARG A 5 -32.30 34.79 -8.53
C ARG A 5 -30.98 34.08 -8.82
N LYS A 6 -29.88 34.67 -8.35
CA LYS A 6 -28.53 34.11 -8.43
C LYS A 6 -28.42 32.92 -7.46
N VAL A 7 -28.66 31.71 -7.95
CA VAL A 7 -28.40 30.47 -7.20
C VAL A 7 -26.90 30.31 -7.04
N ARG A 8 -26.40 30.52 -5.82
CA ARG A 8 -25.03 30.17 -5.45
C ARG A 8 -24.97 28.66 -5.27
N LEU A 9 -24.43 27.94 -6.26
CA LEU A 9 -24.06 26.54 -6.10
C LEU A 9 -22.90 26.45 -5.10
N GLU A 10 -23.22 26.11 -3.85
CA GLU A 10 -22.21 25.61 -2.93
C GLU A 10 -21.80 24.21 -3.39
N ARG A 11 -20.53 24.05 -3.76
CA ARG A 11 -19.96 22.72 -4.00
C ARG A 11 -20.10 21.91 -2.73
N VAL A 12 -21.02 20.94 -2.73
CA VAL A 12 -21.04 19.85 -1.75
C VAL A 12 -19.78 19.02 -2.01
N THR A 13 -18.66 19.42 -1.42
CA THR A 13 -17.54 18.49 -1.19
C THR A 13 -18.02 17.51 -0.13
N SER A 14 -18.76 16.49 -0.55
CA SER A 14 -19.05 15.34 0.29
C SER A 14 -17.72 14.63 0.54
N ASN A 15 -17.02 15.11 1.57
CA ASN A 15 -15.89 14.41 2.14
C ASN A 15 -16.46 13.17 2.84
N ARG A 16 -16.66 12.09 2.07
CA ARG A 16 -17.06 10.77 2.59
C ARG A 16 -15.97 10.07 3.41
N PHE A 17 -14.93 10.80 3.80
CA PHE A 17 -13.93 10.38 4.78
C PHE A 17 -14.13 11.09 6.13
N GLY A 18 -15.40 11.30 6.52
CA GLY A 18 -15.78 11.75 7.85
C GLY A 18 -15.41 10.73 8.93
N ARG A 19 -14.31 11.04 9.64
CA ARG A 19 -13.88 10.58 10.97
C ARG A 19 -14.73 9.51 11.66
N ARG A 20 -14.16 8.30 11.81
CA ARG A 20 -14.31 7.53 13.05
C ARG A 20 -13.11 7.86 13.94
N ARG A 21 -13.39 8.34 15.16
CA ARG A 21 -12.38 8.54 16.21
C ARG A 21 -11.84 7.16 16.62
N GLY A 22 -10.52 7.03 16.64
CA GLY A 22 -9.78 5.76 16.66
C GLY A 22 -9.43 5.34 15.24
N GLY A 23 -8.26 5.78 14.74
CA GLY A 23 -7.78 5.42 13.40
C GLY A 23 -7.79 3.90 13.27
N ARG A 24 -8.64 3.35 12.40
CA ARG A 24 -8.59 1.92 12.09
C ARG A 24 -7.33 1.70 11.27
N HIS A 25 -6.33 1.04 11.87
CA HIS A 25 -5.14 0.53 11.19
C HIS A 25 -5.60 -0.52 10.17
N ALA A 26 -5.99 -0.06 8.99
CA ALA A 26 -6.48 -0.91 7.92
C ALA A 26 -5.32 -1.18 6.95
N ILE A 27 -4.96 -2.45 6.80
CA ILE A 27 -3.96 -2.87 5.82
C ILE A 27 -4.70 -3.37 4.58
N TYR A 28 -4.48 -2.69 3.46
CA TYR A 28 -4.96 -3.11 2.15
C TYR A 28 -3.87 -3.91 1.46
N MET A 29 -4.08 -5.22 1.37
CA MET A 29 -3.17 -6.11 0.65
C MET A 29 -3.68 -6.35 -0.75
N HIS A 30 -2.88 -6.00 -1.76
CA HIS A 30 -3.17 -6.33 -3.15
C HIS A 30 -2.71 -7.76 -3.45
N ILE A 31 -3.67 -8.60 -3.84
CA ILE A 31 -3.46 -9.96 -4.34
C ILE A 31 -3.68 -9.96 -5.85
N GLY A 32 -2.73 -10.54 -6.58
CA GLY A 32 -2.77 -10.61 -8.04
C GLY A 32 -1.83 -11.68 -8.59
N ALA A 33 -2.04 -12.06 -9.85
CA ALA A 33 -1.15 -12.99 -10.56
C ALA A 33 -0.03 -12.21 -11.28
N PRO A 34 1.15 -12.82 -11.49
CA PRO A 34 2.17 -12.22 -12.34
C PRO A 34 1.63 -11.86 -13.73
N LYS A 35 2.12 -10.74 -14.28
CA LYS A 35 1.80 -10.28 -15.65
C LYS A 35 0.36 -9.81 -15.88
N THR A 36 -0.43 -9.55 -14.83
CA THR A 36 -1.79 -8.98 -14.94
C THR A 36 -1.83 -7.45 -14.77
N GLY A 37 -0.71 -6.77 -15.01
CA GLY A 37 -0.61 -5.31 -14.85
C GLY A 37 -0.26 -4.83 -13.44
N THR A 38 0.15 -5.72 -12.53
CA THR A 38 0.59 -5.38 -11.17
C THR A 38 1.70 -4.34 -11.15
N THR A 39 2.65 -4.41 -12.09
CA THR A 39 3.72 -3.40 -12.24
C THR A 39 3.17 -2.00 -12.53
N PHE A 40 2.07 -1.88 -13.28
CA PHE A 40 1.42 -0.58 -13.51
C PHE A 40 0.87 -0.02 -12.20
N LEU A 41 0.12 -0.82 -11.44
CA LEU A 41 -0.43 -0.42 -10.15
C LEU A 41 0.68 -0.01 -9.16
N GLN A 42 1.73 -0.83 -9.03
CA GLN A 42 2.88 -0.55 -8.16
C GLN A 42 3.58 0.76 -8.53
N ARG A 43 3.79 1.02 -9.84
CA ARG A 43 4.38 2.28 -10.30
C ARG A 43 3.50 3.49 -9.97
N VAL A 44 2.18 3.36 -10.11
CA VAL A 44 1.24 4.42 -9.74
C VAL A 44 1.28 4.70 -8.24
N LEU A 45 1.24 3.66 -7.40
CA LEU A 45 1.33 3.79 -5.95
C LEU A 45 2.64 4.44 -5.52
N TRP A 46 3.77 3.96 -6.04
CA TRP A 46 5.10 4.49 -5.72
C TRP A 46 5.25 5.97 -6.11
N ARG A 47 4.87 6.33 -7.35
CA ARG A 47 4.97 7.71 -7.85
C ARG A 47 4.07 8.69 -7.10
N ASN A 48 3.01 8.20 -6.45
CA ASN A 48 2.07 9.04 -5.70
C ASN A 48 2.21 8.86 -4.18
N ARG A 49 3.24 8.20 -3.67
CA ARG A 49 3.38 7.87 -2.24
C ARG A 49 3.31 9.11 -1.33
N ASP A 50 3.87 10.24 -1.75
CA ASP A 50 3.82 11.48 -0.98
C ASP A 50 2.41 12.09 -0.98
N ARG A 51 1.68 12.00 -2.10
CA ARG A 51 0.28 12.42 -2.19
C ARG A 51 -0.64 11.51 -1.37
N LEU A 52 -0.38 10.21 -1.37
CA LEU A 52 -1.06 9.24 -0.50
C LEU A 52 -0.83 9.58 0.97
N ARG A 53 0.43 9.85 1.35
CA ARG A 53 0.79 10.24 2.71
C ARG A 53 0.07 11.51 3.15
N GLN A 54 0.04 12.54 2.30
CA GLN A 54 -0.72 13.78 2.54
C GLN A 54 -2.23 13.53 2.70
N ALA A 55 -2.77 12.50 2.04
CA ALA A 55 -4.15 12.07 2.15
C ALA A 55 -4.39 11.08 3.32
N GLY A 56 -3.40 10.81 4.17
CA GLY A 56 -3.53 9.93 5.32
C GLY A 56 -3.30 8.43 5.02
N VAL A 57 -2.80 8.08 3.84
CA VAL A 57 -2.55 6.69 3.42
C VAL A 57 -1.05 6.42 3.32
N CYS A 58 -0.56 5.36 3.95
CA CYS A 58 0.83 4.92 3.84
C CYS A 58 1.01 3.95 2.65
N TYR A 59 2.00 4.22 1.81
CA TYR A 59 2.58 3.24 0.90
C TYR A 59 4.03 3.00 1.35
N PRO A 60 4.26 2.02 2.23
CA PRO A 60 5.54 1.83 2.93
C PRO A 60 6.67 1.31 2.03
N GLY A 61 7.91 1.60 2.42
CA GLY A 61 9.13 1.18 1.72
C GLY A 61 10.03 2.36 1.35
N GLU A 62 11.34 2.19 1.57
CA GLU A 62 12.36 3.20 1.27
C GLU A 62 12.70 3.28 -0.22
N THR A 63 12.52 2.16 -0.94
CA THR A 63 12.81 2.03 -2.37
C THR A 63 11.65 1.39 -3.10
N PHE A 64 11.60 1.56 -4.43
CA PHE A 64 10.60 0.89 -5.26
C PHE A 64 10.66 -0.64 -5.13
N GLY A 65 11.85 -1.20 -4.85
CA GLY A 65 12.07 -2.63 -4.66
C GLY A 65 11.64 -3.16 -3.28
N ALA A 66 11.30 -2.30 -2.32
CA ALA A 66 11.06 -2.72 -0.93
C ALA A 66 9.99 -3.81 -0.80
N HIS A 67 8.89 -3.73 -1.54
CA HIS A 67 7.87 -4.77 -1.46
C HIS A 67 8.29 -6.08 -2.13
N VAL A 68 9.12 -6.04 -3.18
CA VAL A 68 9.67 -7.27 -3.80
C VAL A 68 10.58 -7.97 -2.79
N HIS A 69 11.42 -7.20 -2.11
CA HIS A 69 12.30 -7.70 -1.06
C HIS A 69 11.52 -8.33 0.08
N ALA A 70 10.45 -7.67 0.57
CA ALA A 70 9.59 -8.23 1.59
C ALA A 70 8.87 -9.51 1.16
N ALA A 71 8.42 -9.60 -0.09
CA ALA A 71 7.80 -10.82 -0.58
C ALA A 71 8.80 -11.99 -0.68
N PHE A 72 10.05 -11.71 -1.03
CA PHE A 72 11.11 -12.72 -1.00
C PHE A 72 11.49 -13.13 0.42
N ASP A 73 11.55 -12.17 1.34
CA ASP A 73 11.84 -12.41 2.76
C ASP A 73 10.78 -13.31 3.39
N LEU A 74 9.50 -12.95 3.28
CA LEU A 74 8.37 -13.72 3.83
C LEU A 74 8.33 -15.15 3.29
N ARG A 75 8.63 -15.33 2.00
CA ARG A 75 8.57 -16.64 1.34
C ARG A 75 9.85 -17.45 1.46
N ALA A 76 10.87 -16.95 2.17
CA ALA A 76 12.22 -17.51 2.18
C ALA A 76 12.73 -17.85 0.76
N ALA A 77 12.38 -17.01 -0.21
CA ALA A 77 12.62 -17.25 -1.62
C ALA A 77 13.83 -16.44 -2.10
N GLY A 78 14.57 -16.99 -3.07
CA GLY A 78 15.73 -16.35 -3.68
C GLY A 78 15.74 -16.51 -5.19
N PHE A 79 16.61 -15.76 -5.86
CA PHE A 79 16.86 -15.90 -7.29
C PHE A 79 18.17 -16.64 -7.51
N HIS A 80 18.11 -17.90 -7.96
CA HIS A 80 19.28 -18.65 -8.42
C HIS A 80 20.47 -18.66 -7.44
N GLY A 81 20.22 -18.72 -6.13
CA GLY A 81 21.27 -18.71 -5.10
C GLY A 81 21.81 -17.32 -4.73
N HIS A 82 21.34 -16.25 -5.39
CA HIS A 82 21.64 -14.87 -5.01
C HIS A 82 20.49 -14.29 -4.17
N ARG A 83 20.85 -13.74 -3.00
CA ARG A 83 19.95 -12.98 -2.13
C ARG A 83 20.50 -11.57 -2.00
N ASP A 84 19.76 -10.59 -2.52
CA ASP A 84 20.07 -9.18 -2.28
C ASP A 84 20.05 -8.94 -0.75
N PRO A 85 21.08 -8.30 -0.15
CA PRO A 85 21.10 -8.02 1.28
C PRO A 85 19.86 -7.27 1.78
N ALA A 86 19.23 -6.46 0.92
CA ALA A 86 18.01 -5.74 1.24
C ALA A 86 16.76 -6.64 1.32
N VAL A 87 16.85 -7.93 0.99
CA VAL A 87 15.79 -8.93 1.25
C VAL A 87 15.69 -9.23 2.73
N GLU A 88 16.81 -9.39 3.44
CA GLU A 88 16.79 -9.76 4.84
C GLU A 88 16.06 -8.70 5.69
N GLY A 89 15.08 -9.16 6.48
CA GLY A 89 14.20 -8.30 7.28
C GLY A 89 13.34 -7.36 6.45
N GLY A 90 13.23 -7.58 5.13
CA GLY A 90 12.40 -6.79 4.24
C GLY A 90 10.93 -6.82 4.66
N TRP A 91 10.42 -7.99 5.07
CA TRP A 91 9.05 -8.13 5.54
C TRP A 91 8.83 -7.37 6.86
N ALA A 92 9.70 -7.59 7.84
CA ALA A 92 9.62 -6.93 9.15
C ALA A 92 9.64 -5.39 9.03
N ARG A 93 10.52 -4.83 8.19
CA ARG A 93 10.56 -3.38 7.93
C ARG A 93 9.27 -2.84 7.34
N LEU A 94 8.64 -3.60 6.44
CA LEU A 94 7.37 -3.21 5.82
C LEU A 94 6.20 -3.25 6.80
N VAL A 95 6.18 -4.26 7.68
CA VAL A 95 5.21 -4.39 8.76
C VAL A 95 5.38 -3.27 9.78
N GLU A 96 6.61 -2.96 10.18
CA GLU A 96 6.89 -1.90 11.15
C GLU A 96 6.45 -0.53 10.61
N ALA A 97 6.78 -0.21 9.36
CA ALA A 97 6.31 1.02 8.73
C ALA A 97 4.77 1.11 8.63
N CYS A 98 4.07 -0.03 8.57
CA CYS A 98 2.61 -0.06 8.67
C CYS A 98 2.11 0.18 10.10
N ARG A 99 2.81 -0.35 11.11
CA ARG A 99 2.46 -0.21 12.54
C ARG A 99 2.68 1.20 13.07
N GLU A 100 3.74 1.86 12.62
CA GLU A 100 4.09 3.24 12.96
C GLU A 100 3.14 4.28 12.35
N TRP A 101 2.26 3.88 11.41
CA TRP A 101 1.31 4.77 10.76
C TRP A 101 -0.09 4.66 11.38
N ASP A 102 -0.63 5.78 11.85
CA ASP A 102 -1.95 5.87 12.51
C ASP A 102 -3.16 5.73 11.55
N GLY A 103 -2.91 5.42 10.28
CA GLY A 103 -3.90 5.41 9.21
C GLY A 103 -3.90 4.13 8.37
N PRO A 104 -4.65 4.11 7.25
CA PRO A 104 -4.60 3.00 6.30
C PRO A 104 -3.23 2.88 5.62
N SER A 105 -2.82 1.64 5.33
CA SER A 105 -1.58 1.33 4.61
C SER A 105 -1.86 0.37 3.45
N ILE A 106 -1.07 0.44 2.38
CA ILE A 106 -1.21 -0.41 1.19
C ILE A 106 0.06 -1.25 1.00
N ILE A 107 -0.06 -2.57 0.95
CA ILE A 107 1.02 -3.50 0.56
C ILE A 107 0.65 -4.09 -0.81
N SER A 108 1.56 -3.98 -1.79
CA SER A 108 1.25 -4.36 -3.18
C SER A 108 2.41 -5.03 -3.89
N GLN A 109 2.38 -6.37 -3.95
CA GLN A 109 3.19 -7.22 -4.83
C GLN A 109 2.49 -8.55 -5.10
N GLU A 110 2.46 -8.98 -6.36
CA GLU A 110 1.97 -10.30 -6.76
C GLU A 110 2.78 -11.44 -6.13
N LEU A 111 4.02 -11.17 -5.73
CA LEU A 111 4.92 -12.16 -5.14
C LEU A 111 4.46 -12.59 -3.73
N PHE A 112 3.50 -11.93 -3.11
CA PHE A 112 2.88 -12.44 -1.88
C PHE A 112 1.82 -13.52 -2.14
N SER A 113 1.17 -13.52 -3.32
CA SER A 113 0.08 -14.45 -3.65
C SER A 113 0.44 -15.95 -3.52
N PRO A 114 1.66 -16.41 -3.87
CA PRO A 114 2.01 -17.82 -3.75
C PRO A 114 2.60 -18.21 -2.37
N ALA A 115 2.48 -17.37 -1.34
CA ALA A 115 2.92 -17.74 0.01
C ALA A 115 2.13 -18.96 0.52
N SER A 116 2.82 -19.94 1.10
CA SER A 116 2.15 -21.09 1.74
C SER A 116 1.59 -20.70 3.10
N PRO A 117 0.60 -21.44 3.64
CA PRO A 117 0.11 -21.23 4.99
C PRO A 117 1.23 -21.23 6.04
N GLU A 118 2.20 -22.14 5.94
CA GLU A 118 3.33 -22.23 6.87
C GLU A 118 4.23 -20.98 6.81
N GLN A 119 4.42 -20.41 5.62
CA GLN A 119 5.15 -19.15 5.44
C GLN A 119 4.40 -17.97 6.03
N VAL A 120 3.07 -17.98 6.00
CA VAL A 120 2.23 -16.93 6.59
C VAL A 120 2.19 -17.04 8.10
N ASP A 121 2.06 -18.24 8.65
CA ASP A 121 1.97 -18.49 10.10
C ASP A 121 3.27 -18.15 10.85
N THR A 122 4.40 -18.10 10.13
CA THR A 122 5.73 -17.80 10.68
C THR A 122 6.22 -16.38 10.38
N ALA A 123 5.43 -15.58 9.65
CA ALA A 123 5.78 -14.24 9.18
C ALA A 123 5.65 -13.13 10.25
#